data_AF-A0A959ANM0-F1
#
_entry.id   AF-A0A959ANM0-F1
#
_cell.length_a   1.000
_cell.length_b   1.000
_cell.length_c   1.000
_cell.angle_alpha   90.00
_cell.angle_beta   90.00
_cell.angle_gamma   90.00
#
_symmetry.space_group_name_H-M   'P 1'
#
loop_
_entity.id
_entity.type
_entity.pdbx_description
1 polymer ?
#
loop_
_entity_poly.entity_id
_entity_poly.type
_entity_poly.pdbx_seq_one_letter_code
_entity_poly.pdbx_strand_id
1 'polypeptide(L)'
;MTPFSEQELAEFREYFGAAPGEMDGETFKAKLRQLRAKYHPDNFEKFGDDTVRQLATERFQRIERLAEKMEAWRSGKLPAGDASAQKSTDPVFDPRARFAYDQMKIEIRTGDKDLKYHLFGTFYRWLTMGDRFRIPESKAYLIADEEHAGRSIGYMESIRVYLTFTEEDPTETIAGWLAEKLAGRADTLLIEGERIPIDYDSILLAIKKRSFKLLAGASQ
;
A
#
# COMPACT_ATOMS: atom_id res chain seq x y z
N MET A 1 -8.65 24.34 -13.18
CA MET A 1 -8.44 22.88 -13.09
C MET A 1 -7.22 22.64 -12.22
N THR A 2 -7.38 21.91 -11.11
CA THR A 2 -6.25 21.48 -10.28
C THR A 2 -5.48 20.40 -11.03
N PRO A 3 -4.15 20.53 -11.20
CA PRO A 3 -3.35 19.52 -11.93
C PRO A 3 -3.10 18.24 -11.13
N PHE A 4 -3.71 18.11 -9.95
CA PHE A 4 -3.52 17.00 -9.02
C PHE A 4 -4.67 16.00 -9.12
N SER A 5 -4.35 14.71 -9.12
CA SER A 5 -5.33 13.63 -8.99
C SER A 5 -5.88 13.54 -7.56
N GLU A 6 -6.99 12.82 -7.36
CA GLU A 6 -7.56 12.61 -6.02
C GLU A 6 -6.57 11.92 -5.07
N GLN A 7 -5.78 10.98 -5.60
CA GLN A 7 -4.72 10.30 -4.85
C GLN A 7 -3.61 11.29 -4.43
N GLU A 8 -3.13 12.12 -5.35
CA GLU A 8 -2.09 13.12 -5.03
C GLU A 8 -2.59 14.17 -4.02
N LEU A 9 -3.89 14.51 -4.06
CA LEU A 9 -4.52 15.39 -3.07
C LEU A 9 -4.56 14.74 -1.68
N ALA A 10 -4.82 13.43 -1.61
CA ALA A 10 -4.76 12.67 -0.36
C ALA A 10 -3.32 12.60 0.18
N GLU A 11 -2.34 12.29 -0.68
CA GLU A 11 -0.92 12.27 -0.30
C GLU A 11 -0.43 13.66 0.13
N PHE A 12 -0.89 14.74 -0.51
CA PHE A 12 -0.57 16.10 -0.09
C PHE A 12 -1.05 16.39 1.33
N ARG A 13 -2.28 15.97 1.64
CA ARG A 13 -2.84 16.13 2.99
C ARG A 13 -2.08 15.28 4.01
N GLU A 14 -1.67 14.08 3.64
CA GLU A 14 -0.90 13.19 4.51
C GLU A 14 0.49 13.76 4.84
N TYR A 15 1.26 14.13 3.81
CA TYR A 15 2.65 14.54 3.98
C TYR A 15 2.80 16.00 4.40
N PHE A 16 2.05 16.90 3.76
CA PHE A 16 2.20 18.33 3.95
C PHE A 16 1.18 18.89 4.96
N GLY A 17 0.10 18.14 5.26
CA GLY A 17 -0.91 18.51 6.26
C GLY A 17 -1.99 19.46 5.74
N ALA A 18 -1.99 19.80 4.44
CA ALA A 18 -2.98 20.66 3.81
C ALA A 18 -3.05 20.37 2.30
N ALA A 19 -4.13 20.79 1.64
CA ALA A 19 -4.22 20.70 0.19
C ALA A 19 -3.26 21.69 -0.51
N PRO A 20 -2.84 21.45 -1.77
CA PRO A 20 -1.92 22.32 -2.50
C PRO A 20 -2.35 23.80 -2.57
N GLY A 21 -3.66 24.06 -2.63
CA GLY A 21 -4.24 25.40 -2.69
C GLY A 21 -4.43 26.10 -1.34
N GLU A 22 -4.30 25.36 -0.23
CA GLU A 22 -4.48 25.88 1.14
C GLU A 22 -3.16 26.28 1.80
N MET A 23 -2.04 25.97 1.15
CA MET A 23 -0.71 26.23 1.65
C MET A 23 -0.08 27.42 0.91
N ASP A 24 0.65 28.27 1.63
CA ASP A 24 1.42 29.36 1.04
C ASP A 24 2.84 28.91 0.62
N GLY A 25 3.56 29.82 -0.06
CA GLY A 25 4.91 29.59 -0.58
C GLY A 25 5.91 29.13 0.47
N GLU A 26 5.90 29.82 1.61
CA GLU A 26 6.89 29.67 2.66
C GLU A 26 6.62 28.45 3.54
N THR A 27 5.36 28.20 3.92
CA THR A 27 4.98 27.01 4.70
C THR A 27 5.29 25.74 3.92
N PHE A 28 5.05 25.74 2.62
CA PHE A 28 5.40 24.61 1.75
C PHE A 28 6.91 24.32 1.73
N LYS A 29 7.76 25.34 1.52
CA LYS A 29 9.22 25.16 1.52
C LYS A 29 9.74 24.71 2.88
N ALA A 30 9.18 25.25 3.97
CA ALA A 30 9.53 24.84 5.32
C ALA A 30 9.16 23.37 5.59
N LYS A 31 7.94 22.96 5.19
CA LYS A 31 7.48 21.57 5.30
C LYS A 31 8.30 20.61 4.43
N LEU A 32 8.57 20.98 3.18
CA LEU A 32 9.42 20.18 2.29
C LEU A 32 10.80 19.95 2.89
N ARG A 33 11.43 20.99 3.46
CA ARG A 33 12.73 20.86 4.13
C ARG A 33 12.67 19.90 5.34
N GLN A 34 11.60 19.98 6.15
CA GLN A 34 11.38 19.05 7.27
C GLN A 34 11.19 17.61 6.79
N LEU A 35 10.38 17.41 5.76
CA LEU A 35 10.11 16.10 5.17
C LEU A 35 11.38 15.49 4.56
N ARG A 36 12.16 16.26 3.82
CA ARG A 36 13.47 15.83 3.30
C ARG A 36 14.39 15.39 4.42
N ALA A 37 14.49 16.18 5.49
CA ALA A 37 15.33 15.84 6.64
C ALA A 37 14.82 14.62 7.42
N LYS A 38 13.51 14.32 7.40
CA LYS A 38 12.91 13.17 8.07
C LYS A 38 13.04 11.88 7.27
N TYR A 39 12.82 11.95 5.96
CA TYR A 39 12.75 10.78 5.07
C TYR A 39 14.01 10.58 4.22
N HIS A 40 15.08 11.36 4.43
CA HIS A 40 16.34 11.18 3.69
C HIS A 40 16.87 9.75 3.85
N PRO A 41 17.21 9.03 2.75
CA PRO A 41 17.68 7.64 2.79
C PRO A 41 18.84 7.41 3.78
N ASP A 42 19.78 8.35 3.87
CA ASP A 42 20.94 8.29 4.80
C ASP A 42 20.53 8.16 6.27
N ASN A 43 19.37 8.69 6.66
CA ASN A 43 18.90 8.52 8.04
C ASN A 43 18.53 7.08 8.37
N PHE A 44 18.31 6.26 7.35
CA PHE A 44 17.82 4.89 7.48
C PHE A 44 18.90 3.83 7.26
N GLU A 45 20.09 4.20 6.77
CA GLU A 45 21.23 3.29 6.63
C GLU A 45 21.63 2.64 7.97
N LYS A 46 21.46 3.35 9.08
CA LYS A 46 21.79 2.87 10.43
C LYS A 46 20.87 1.77 10.97
N PHE A 47 19.73 1.50 10.34
CA PHE A 47 18.78 0.48 10.82
C PHE A 47 19.03 -0.91 10.23
N GLY A 48 19.93 -1.06 9.24
CA GLY A 48 20.34 -2.35 8.69
C GLY A 48 19.25 -3.19 8.02
N ASP A 49 18.04 -2.63 7.88
CA ASP A 49 16.87 -3.27 7.29
C ASP A 49 16.66 -2.71 5.88
N ASP A 50 16.91 -3.56 4.87
CA ASP A 50 16.80 -3.20 3.46
C ASP A 50 15.37 -2.76 3.08
N THR A 51 14.35 -3.30 3.75
CA THR A 51 12.94 -2.94 3.53
C THR A 51 12.66 -1.54 4.04
N VAL A 52 13.15 -1.20 5.24
CA VAL A 52 13.01 0.16 5.80
C VAL A 52 13.72 1.20 4.93
N ARG A 53 14.90 0.88 4.40
CA ARG A 53 15.65 1.78 3.52
C ARG A 53 14.92 2.03 2.20
N GLN A 54 14.35 0.98 1.59
CA GLN A 54 13.57 1.10 0.37
C GLN A 54 12.31 1.96 0.60
N LEU A 55 11.56 1.72 1.68
CA LEU A 55 10.37 2.49 2.02
C LEU A 55 10.68 3.98 2.26
N ALA A 56 11.79 4.28 2.97
CA ALA A 56 12.22 5.66 3.17
C ALA A 56 12.57 6.34 1.85
N THR A 57 13.28 5.63 0.96
CA THR A 57 13.67 6.14 -0.36
C THR A 57 12.46 6.42 -1.25
N GLU A 58 11.47 5.52 -1.26
CA GLU A 58 10.24 5.69 -2.03
C GLU A 58 9.38 6.84 -1.49
N ARG A 59 9.21 6.94 -0.16
CA ARG A 59 8.53 8.07 0.47
C ARG A 59 9.21 9.39 0.13
N PHE A 60 10.53 9.43 0.19
CA PHE A 60 11.31 10.60 -0.21
C PHE A 60 11.06 10.96 -1.69
N GLN A 61 11.11 9.99 -2.60
CA GLN A 61 10.84 10.23 -4.03
C GLN A 61 9.42 10.74 -4.30
N ARG A 62 8.40 10.21 -3.60
CA ARG A 62 7.02 10.72 -3.74
C ARG A 62 6.90 12.16 -3.26
N ILE A 63 7.48 12.49 -2.11
CA ILE A 63 7.53 13.86 -1.59
C ILE A 63 8.19 14.81 -2.61
N GLU A 64 9.29 14.38 -3.24
CA GLU A 64 9.97 15.17 -4.28
C GLU A 64 9.11 15.37 -5.53
N ARG A 65 8.40 14.34 -6.01
CA ARG A 65 7.50 14.46 -7.18
C ARG A 65 6.33 15.41 -6.91
N LEU A 66 5.70 15.27 -5.75
CA LEU A 66 4.62 16.15 -5.32
C LEU A 66 5.12 17.60 -5.21
N ALA A 67 6.35 17.78 -4.71
CA ALA A 67 6.97 19.08 -4.60
C ALA A 67 7.28 19.71 -5.95
N GLU A 68 7.88 18.96 -6.88
CA GLU A 68 8.17 19.40 -8.24
C GLU A 68 6.87 19.81 -8.96
N LYS A 69 5.81 19.01 -8.82
CA LYS A 69 4.49 19.29 -9.40
C LYS A 69 3.84 20.55 -8.82
N MET A 70 4.01 20.79 -7.53
CA MET A 70 3.53 22.00 -6.86
C MET A 70 4.31 23.25 -7.25
N GLU A 71 5.63 23.16 -7.40
CA GLU A 71 6.46 24.26 -7.90
C GLU A 71 6.17 24.56 -9.37
N ALA A 72 5.96 23.54 -10.20
CA ALA A 72 5.52 23.68 -11.59
C ALA A 72 4.15 24.40 -11.66
N TRP A 73 3.17 23.93 -10.89
CA TRP A 73 1.84 24.55 -10.82
C TRP A 73 1.90 26.01 -10.36
N ARG A 74 2.68 26.33 -9.31
CA ARG A 74 2.83 27.70 -8.78
C ARG A 74 3.60 28.63 -9.71
N SER A 75 4.55 28.13 -10.47
CA SER A 75 5.32 28.92 -11.44
C SER A 75 4.57 29.16 -12.76
N GLY A 76 3.32 28.67 -12.88
CA GLY A 76 2.53 28.78 -14.11
C GLY A 76 3.07 27.95 -15.28
N LYS A 77 4.13 27.16 -15.04
CA LYS A 77 4.63 26.16 -15.97
C LYS A 77 3.82 24.89 -15.72
N LEU A 78 2.74 24.70 -16.48
CA LEU A 78 2.11 23.39 -16.57
C LEU A 78 3.22 22.38 -16.85
N PRO A 79 3.39 21.33 -16.01
CA PRO A 79 4.43 20.37 -16.24
C PRO A 79 4.23 19.80 -17.65
N ALA A 80 5.28 19.88 -18.47
CA ALA A 80 5.35 19.05 -19.66
C ALA A 80 5.14 17.61 -19.17
N GLY A 81 4.11 16.94 -19.67
CA GLY A 81 3.66 15.66 -19.16
C GLY A 81 4.82 14.68 -18.98
N ASP A 82 4.81 13.97 -17.84
CA ASP A 82 5.48 12.69 -17.58
C ASP A 82 6.87 12.48 -18.19
N ALA A 83 7.74 13.50 -18.16
CA ALA A 83 9.10 13.41 -18.70
C ALA A 83 10.19 13.13 -17.64
N SER A 84 9.82 12.96 -16.36
CA SER A 84 10.70 12.48 -15.30
C SER A 84 10.29 11.08 -14.80
N ALA A 85 9.97 10.19 -15.75
CA ALA A 85 10.10 8.75 -15.51
C ALA A 85 11.59 8.41 -15.39
N GLN A 86 12.21 8.76 -14.25
CA GLN A 86 13.38 8.03 -13.78
C GLN A 86 12.92 6.57 -13.71
N LYS A 87 13.45 5.75 -14.61
CA LYS A 87 13.32 4.30 -14.60
C LYS A 87 13.70 3.82 -13.20
N SER A 88 12.70 3.58 -12.36
CA SER A 88 12.85 2.61 -11.28
C SER A 88 13.38 1.35 -11.96
N THR A 89 14.60 0.95 -11.60
CA THR A 89 15.22 -0.27 -12.14
C THR A 89 14.45 -1.52 -11.74
N ASP A 90 13.57 -1.40 -10.75
CA ASP A 90 12.70 -2.47 -10.31
C ASP A 90 11.46 -2.57 -11.24
N PRO A 91 11.31 -3.70 -11.97
CA PRO A 91 10.25 -3.90 -12.95
C PRO A 91 8.84 -3.86 -12.35
N VAL A 92 8.72 -3.97 -11.03
CA VAL A 92 7.47 -3.89 -10.27
C VAL A 92 6.80 -2.52 -10.36
N PHE A 93 7.54 -1.47 -10.71
CA PHE A 93 7.01 -0.11 -10.86
C PHE A 93 6.83 0.31 -12.32
N ASP A 94 7.18 -0.55 -13.28
CA ASP A 94 6.91 -0.27 -14.70
C ASP A 94 5.38 -0.25 -14.91
N PRO A 95 4.81 0.77 -15.59
CA PRO A 95 3.37 0.81 -15.89
C PRO A 95 2.87 -0.41 -16.68
N ARG A 96 3.77 -1.13 -17.34
CA ARG A 96 3.48 -2.37 -18.06
C ARG A 96 3.53 -3.60 -17.18
N ALA A 97 3.96 -3.49 -15.93
CA ALA A 97 3.98 -4.63 -15.02
C ALA A 97 2.59 -5.27 -14.93
N ARG A 98 2.58 -6.61 -14.89
CA ARG A 98 1.39 -7.43 -14.71
C ARG A 98 1.59 -8.26 -13.46
N PHE A 99 0.51 -8.33 -12.69
CA PHE A 99 0.51 -8.93 -11.37
C PHE A 99 -0.55 -10.01 -11.30
N ALA A 100 -0.18 -11.18 -10.81
CA ALA A 100 -1.11 -12.24 -10.48
C ALA A 100 -0.48 -13.11 -9.40
N TYR A 101 -1.30 -13.64 -8.51
CA TYR A 101 -0.83 -14.57 -7.49
C TYR A 101 -1.92 -15.58 -7.19
N ASP A 102 -1.52 -16.85 -7.10
CA ASP A 102 -2.40 -17.90 -6.61
C ASP A 102 -2.00 -18.29 -5.19
N GLN A 103 -2.92 -18.10 -4.25
CA GLN A 103 -2.77 -18.44 -2.84
C GLN A 103 -1.63 -17.73 -2.10
N MET A 104 -1.55 -16.40 -2.19
CA MET A 104 -0.61 -15.60 -1.41
C MET A 104 -0.94 -15.69 0.07
N LYS A 105 -0.01 -16.20 0.88
CA LYS A 105 -0.23 -16.39 2.32
C LYS A 105 -0.21 -15.06 3.05
N ILE A 106 -1.31 -14.77 3.75
CA ILE A 106 -1.47 -13.61 4.61
C ILE A 106 -1.74 -14.11 6.03
N GLU A 107 -0.93 -13.65 7.00
CA GLU A 107 -1.18 -13.86 8.43
C GLU A 107 -1.37 -12.49 9.10
N ILE A 108 -2.48 -12.34 9.83
CA ILE A 108 -2.85 -11.12 10.55
C ILE A 108 -2.92 -11.47 12.03
N ARG A 109 -2.17 -10.76 12.88
CA ARG A 109 -2.29 -10.87 14.33
C ARG A 109 -3.03 -9.69 14.89
N THR A 110 -3.99 -9.95 15.76
CA THR A 110 -4.90 -8.92 16.26
C THR A 110 -5.45 -9.28 17.64
N GLY A 111 -5.65 -8.28 18.50
CA GLY A 111 -6.52 -8.39 19.69
C GLY A 111 -8.01 -8.22 19.40
N ASP A 112 -8.39 -7.76 18.20
CA ASP A 112 -9.77 -7.60 17.75
C ASP A 112 -10.36 -8.93 17.28
N LYS A 113 -11.20 -9.52 18.13
CA LYS A 113 -11.85 -10.81 17.92
C LYS A 113 -12.78 -10.84 16.71
N ASP A 114 -13.27 -9.69 16.29
CA ASP A 114 -14.26 -9.56 15.22
C ASP A 114 -13.62 -9.26 13.86
N LEU A 115 -12.30 -9.01 13.81
CA LEU A 115 -11.60 -8.69 12.57
C LEU A 115 -11.76 -9.79 11.52
N LYS A 116 -11.65 -11.07 11.89
CA LYS A 116 -11.87 -12.20 10.97
C LYS A 116 -13.25 -12.18 10.34
N TYR A 117 -14.30 -11.86 11.09
CA TYR A 117 -15.67 -11.81 10.58
C TYR A 117 -15.87 -10.63 9.63
N HIS A 118 -15.22 -9.50 9.92
CA HIS A 118 -15.28 -8.31 9.07
C HIS A 118 -14.49 -8.47 7.77
N LEU A 119 -13.39 -9.23 7.79
CA LEU A 119 -12.62 -9.55 6.58
C LEU A 119 -13.45 -10.39 5.59
N PHE A 120 -14.37 -11.22 6.09
CA PHE A 120 -15.21 -12.09 5.26
C PHE A 120 -16.66 -11.61 5.10
N GLY A 121 -16.97 -10.38 5.54
CA GLY A 121 -18.31 -9.80 5.41
C GLY A 121 -19.43 -10.56 6.15
N THR A 122 -19.06 -11.44 7.07
CA THR A 122 -19.97 -12.36 7.75
C THR A 122 -20.06 -12.00 9.23
N PHE A 123 -20.97 -11.09 9.58
CA PHE A 123 -21.31 -10.88 10.98
C PHE A 123 -21.92 -12.18 11.55
N TYR A 124 -21.26 -12.78 12.55
CA TYR A 124 -21.74 -13.93 13.34
C TYR A 124 -21.81 -15.33 12.68
N ARG A 125 -21.11 -15.60 11.57
CA ARG A 125 -20.99 -16.97 11.02
C ARG A 125 -19.68 -17.63 11.43
N TRP A 126 -19.67 -18.96 11.52
CA TRP A 126 -18.44 -19.74 11.59
C TRP A 126 -17.66 -19.53 10.30
N LEU A 127 -16.37 -19.21 10.42
CA LEU A 127 -15.47 -19.19 9.27
C LEU A 127 -14.98 -20.62 9.07
N THR A 128 -15.34 -21.24 7.95
CA THR A 128 -14.88 -22.59 7.62
C THR A 128 -13.65 -22.49 6.73
N MET A 129 -12.72 -23.43 6.88
CA MET A 129 -11.56 -23.54 6.01
C MET A 129 -12.02 -23.62 4.55
N GLY A 130 -11.38 -22.82 3.68
CA GLY A 130 -11.72 -22.73 2.27
C GLY A 130 -12.86 -21.76 1.94
N ASP A 131 -13.51 -21.15 2.93
CA ASP A 131 -14.48 -20.09 2.68
C ASP A 131 -13.85 -18.97 1.87
N ARG A 132 -14.52 -18.56 0.80
CA ARG A 132 -14.03 -17.53 -0.12
C ARG A 132 -14.80 -16.25 0.06
N PHE A 133 -14.08 -15.15 0.24
CA PHE A 133 -14.63 -13.81 0.23
C PHE A 133 -14.04 -13.02 -0.94
N ARG A 134 -14.93 -12.46 -1.77
CA ARG A 134 -14.52 -11.62 -2.89
C ARG A 134 -14.23 -10.21 -2.37
N ILE A 135 -13.04 -9.70 -2.64
CA ILE A 135 -12.69 -8.32 -2.32
C ILE A 135 -13.57 -7.39 -3.18
N PRO A 136 -14.31 -6.43 -2.58
CA PRO A 136 -15.14 -5.47 -3.30
C PRO A 136 -14.39 -4.81 -4.45
N GLU A 137 -15.10 -4.54 -5.54
CA GLU A 137 -14.55 -3.82 -6.71
C GLU A 137 -13.38 -4.53 -7.41
N SER A 138 -13.14 -5.81 -7.10
CA SER A 138 -12.18 -6.67 -7.78
C SER A 138 -12.77 -8.06 -8.04
N LYS A 139 -12.05 -8.95 -8.72
CA LYS A 139 -12.32 -10.40 -8.79
C LYS A 139 -11.38 -11.19 -7.86
N ALA A 140 -10.57 -10.51 -7.05
CA ALA A 140 -9.69 -11.12 -6.06
C ALA A 140 -10.49 -11.78 -4.93
N TYR A 141 -9.92 -12.85 -4.36
CA TYR A 141 -10.50 -13.58 -3.24
C TYR A 141 -9.54 -13.67 -2.07
N LEU A 142 -10.08 -13.49 -0.86
CA LEU A 142 -9.52 -14.08 0.34
C LEU A 142 -10.13 -15.47 0.55
N ILE A 143 -9.30 -16.43 0.94
CA ILE A 143 -9.68 -17.80 1.21
C ILE A 143 -9.23 -18.12 2.64
N ALA A 144 -10.13 -18.56 3.49
CA ALA A 144 -9.79 -18.95 4.86
C ALA A 144 -8.82 -20.15 4.87
N ASP A 145 -7.70 -20.03 5.59
CA ASP A 145 -6.72 -21.12 5.77
C ASP A 145 -7.01 -21.95 7.05
N GLU A 146 -7.91 -21.48 7.91
CA GLU A 146 -8.22 -22.12 9.18
C GLU A 146 -9.72 -22.10 9.48
N GLU A 147 -10.19 -23.09 10.25
CA GLU A 147 -11.54 -23.07 10.82
C GLU A 147 -11.54 -22.21 12.09
N HIS A 148 -12.37 -21.17 12.11
CA HIS A 148 -12.59 -20.37 13.31
C HIS A 148 -13.96 -20.72 13.92
N ALA A 149 -14.00 -21.83 14.65
CA ALA A 149 -15.09 -22.16 15.56
C ALA A 149 -14.98 -21.31 16.83
N GLY A 150 -16.06 -20.63 17.22
CA GLY A 150 -16.04 -19.63 18.28
C GLY A 150 -15.48 -20.11 19.63
N ARG A 151 -14.79 -19.18 20.31
CA ARG A 151 -14.29 -19.18 21.70
C ARG A 151 -12.96 -19.89 21.99
N SER A 152 -11.87 -19.48 21.34
CA SER A 152 -10.58 -19.38 22.03
C SER A 152 -10.50 -18.01 22.73
N ILE A 153 -10.59 -17.99 24.06
CA ILE A 153 -10.28 -16.78 24.85
C ILE A 153 -8.75 -16.68 24.90
N GLY A 154 -8.17 -16.16 23.83
CA GLY A 154 -6.81 -15.64 23.78
C GLY A 154 -6.85 -14.12 23.66
N TYR A 155 -5.91 -13.42 24.30
CA TYR A 155 -5.80 -11.95 24.19
C TYR A 155 -5.34 -11.49 22.78
N MET A 156 -4.80 -12.42 21.99
CA MET A 156 -4.27 -12.19 20.65
C MET A 156 -4.60 -13.39 19.76
N GLU A 157 -5.25 -13.12 18.63
CA GLU A 157 -5.65 -14.10 17.61
C GLU A 157 -4.75 -13.96 16.38
N SER A 158 -4.49 -15.08 15.71
CA SER A 158 -3.83 -15.12 14.41
C SER A 158 -4.86 -15.56 13.37
N ILE A 159 -5.07 -14.72 12.36
CA ILE A 159 -5.99 -14.97 11.25
C ILE A 159 -5.14 -15.30 10.04
N ARG A 160 -5.28 -16.52 9.51
CA ARG A 160 -4.56 -16.97 8.33
C ARG A 160 -5.49 -17.10 7.14
N VAL A 161 -5.09 -16.49 6.03
CA VAL A 161 -5.85 -16.49 4.78
C VAL A 161 -4.92 -16.59 3.59
N TYR A 162 -5.46 -17.05 2.47
CA TYR A 162 -4.82 -16.97 1.17
C TYR A 162 -5.49 -15.88 0.33
N LEU A 163 -4.68 -15.04 -0.32
CA LEU A 163 -5.12 -14.07 -1.30
C LEU A 163 -4.83 -14.61 -2.71
N THR A 164 -5.87 -14.75 -3.52
CA THR A 164 -5.76 -15.13 -4.94
C THR A 164 -6.29 -14.01 -5.82
N PHE A 165 -5.54 -13.62 -6.86
CA PHE A 165 -5.97 -12.62 -7.84
C PHE A 165 -5.26 -12.80 -9.20
N THR A 166 -5.87 -12.21 -10.22
CA THR A 166 -5.47 -12.32 -11.62
C THR A 166 -4.93 -11.00 -12.18
N GLU A 167 -4.43 -11.03 -13.41
CA GLU A 167 -3.91 -9.84 -14.09
C GLU A 167 -4.97 -8.75 -14.35
N GLU A 168 -6.25 -9.12 -14.27
CA GLU A 168 -7.36 -8.18 -14.41
C GLU A 168 -7.69 -7.44 -13.10
N ASP A 169 -7.09 -7.87 -11.98
CA ASP A 169 -7.36 -7.34 -10.65
C ASP A 169 -6.37 -6.22 -10.31
N PRO A 170 -6.84 -4.98 -10.06
CA PRO A 170 -5.95 -3.90 -9.65
C PRO A 170 -5.36 -4.18 -8.26
N THR A 171 -4.03 -4.28 -8.19
CA THR A 171 -3.31 -4.46 -6.92
C THR A 171 -3.57 -3.32 -5.93
N GLU A 172 -3.84 -2.13 -6.44
CA GLU A 172 -4.19 -0.92 -5.71
C GLU A 172 -5.52 -1.08 -4.96
N THR A 173 -6.53 -1.69 -5.61
CA THR A 173 -7.83 -1.98 -4.98
C THR A 173 -7.68 -3.00 -3.86
N ILE A 174 -6.90 -4.06 -4.08
CA ILE A 174 -6.64 -5.10 -3.08
C ILE A 174 -5.90 -4.51 -1.87
N ALA A 175 -4.83 -3.76 -2.11
CA ALA A 175 -4.03 -3.14 -1.07
C ALA A 175 -4.82 -2.08 -0.29
N GLY A 176 -5.63 -1.26 -0.98
CA GLY A 176 -6.52 -0.27 -0.38
C GLY A 176 -7.52 -0.92 0.57
N TRP A 177 -8.18 -1.98 0.11
CA TRP A 177 -9.13 -2.71 0.93
C TRP A 177 -8.47 -3.36 2.16
N LEU A 178 -7.30 -3.99 1.99
CA LEU A 178 -6.57 -4.59 3.12
C LEU A 178 -6.14 -3.52 4.13
N ALA A 179 -5.57 -2.42 3.67
CA ALA A 179 -5.14 -1.32 4.54
C ALA A 179 -6.32 -0.76 5.35
N GLU A 180 -7.46 -0.51 4.70
CA GLU A 180 -8.68 -0.02 5.36
C GLU A 180 -9.18 -0.99 6.44
N LYS A 181 -9.26 -2.29 6.13
CA LYS A 181 -9.78 -3.29 7.08
C LYS A 181 -8.88 -3.52 8.27
N LEU A 182 -7.58 -3.39 8.10
CA LEU A 182 -6.57 -3.68 9.12
C LEU A 182 -6.18 -2.46 9.96
N ALA A 183 -6.34 -1.25 9.44
CA ALA A 183 -5.95 0.00 10.09
C ALA A 183 -6.57 0.12 11.50
N GLY A 184 -5.71 0.26 12.52
CA GLY A 184 -6.10 0.40 13.91
C GLY A 184 -6.73 -0.85 14.56
N ARG A 185 -6.79 -1.97 13.83
CA ARG A 185 -7.43 -3.21 14.28
C ARG A 185 -6.47 -4.39 14.31
N ALA A 186 -5.45 -4.42 13.46
CA ALA A 186 -4.40 -5.43 13.48
C ALA A 186 -3.12 -4.90 14.12
N ASP A 187 -2.43 -5.76 14.87
CA ASP A 187 -1.16 -5.47 15.51
C ASP A 187 0.03 -5.83 14.61
N THR A 188 -0.13 -6.86 13.79
CA THR A 188 0.90 -7.33 12.86
C THR A 188 0.28 -7.90 11.60
N LEU A 189 0.87 -7.56 10.46
CA LEU A 189 0.57 -8.16 9.16
C LEU A 189 1.83 -8.87 8.66
N LEU A 190 1.65 -10.10 8.18
CA LEU A 190 2.67 -10.91 7.53
C LEU A 190 2.17 -11.27 6.13
N ILE A 191 2.98 -11.00 5.11
CA ILE A 191 2.72 -11.43 3.73
C ILE A 191 3.86 -12.35 3.33
N GLU A 192 3.55 -13.61 2.98
CA GLU A 192 4.56 -14.65 2.71
C GLU A 192 5.60 -14.80 3.84
N GLY A 193 5.14 -14.63 5.09
CA GLY A 193 5.99 -14.72 6.29
C GLY A 193 6.84 -13.48 6.58
N GLU A 194 6.83 -12.46 5.72
CA GLU A 194 7.54 -11.20 5.94
C GLU A 194 6.64 -10.18 6.65
N ARG A 195 7.16 -9.51 7.68
CA ARG A 195 6.40 -8.51 8.45
C ARG A 195 6.26 -7.22 7.64
N ILE A 196 5.02 -6.84 7.35
CA ILE A 196 4.69 -5.65 6.57
C ILE A 196 4.04 -4.60 7.49
N PRO A 197 4.47 -3.33 7.45
CA PRO A 197 3.74 -2.24 8.09
C PRO A 197 2.28 -2.16 7.60
N ILE A 198 1.35 -1.86 8.51
CA ILE A 198 -0.09 -1.81 8.21
C ILE A 198 -0.43 -0.40 7.67
N ASP A 199 0.06 -0.12 6.48
CA ASP A 199 -0.26 1.07 5.70
C ASP A 199 -0.39 0.71 4.22
N TYR A 200 -1.12 1.53 3.47
CA TYR A 200 -1.45 1.28 2.08
C TYR A 200 -0.21 1.03 1.21
N ASP A 201 0.80 1.88 1.32
CA ASP A 201 1.99 1.82 0.47
C ASP A 201 2.81 0.55 0.74
N SER A 202 2.99 0.20 2.01
CA SER A 202 3.74 -0.98 2.42
C SER A 202 3.05 -2.27 1.95
N ILE A 203 1.72 -2.33 2.07
CA ILE A 203 0.92 -3.47 1.61
C ILE A 203 0.97 -3.59 0.09
N LEU A 204 0.77 -2.48 -0.63
CA LEU A 204 0.79 -2.46 -2.09
C LEU A 204 2.14 -2.94 -2.63
N LEU A 205 3.23 -2.43 -2.08
CA LEU A 205 4.58 -2.81 -2.49
C LEU A 205 4.84 -4.30 -2.24
N ALA A 206 4.47 -4.79 -1.05
CA ALA A 206 4.64 -6.19 -0.69
C ALA A 206 3.86 -7.11 -1.65
N ILE A 207 2.60 -6.79 -1.94
CA ILE A 207 1.78 -7.52 -2.92
C ILE A 207 2.46 -7.51 -4.28
N LYS A 208 2.76 -6.33 -4.83
CA LYS A 208 3.33 -6.19 -6.16
C LYS A 208 4.66 -6.93 -6.34
N LYS A 209 5.54 -6.89 -5.34
CA LYS A 209 6.82 -7.62 -5.36
C LYS A 209 6.64 -9.13 -5.39
N ARG A 210 5.67 -9.66 -4.64
CA ARG A 210 5.39 -11.11 -4.60
C ARG A 210 4.62 -11.57 -5.82
N SER A 211 3.79 -10.72 -6.41
CA SER A 211 2.89 -11.06 -7.52
C SER A 211 3.37 -10.65 -8.90
N PHE A 212 4.58 -10.09 -9.02
CA PHE A 212 5.11 -9.72 -10.32
C PHE A 212 5.25 -10.95 -11.21
N LYS A 213 4.57 -10.93 -12.36
CA LYS A 213 4.69 -11.98 -13.37
C LYS A 213 5.63 -11.58 -14.50
N LEU A 214 5.30 -10.47 -15.17
CA LEU A 214 5.93 -10.05 -16.41
C LEU A 214 5.64 -8.59 -16.71
N LEU A 215 6.36 -8.04 -17.69
CA LEU A 215 6.04 -6.76 -18.32
C LEU A 215 5.17 -7.01 -19.56
N ALA A 216 4.04 -6.31 -19.68
CA ALA A 216 3.19 -6.34 -20.86
C ALA A 216 3.99 -5.90 -22.10
N GLY A 217 3.99 -6.76 -23.12
CA GLY A 217 4.80 -6.58 -24.33
C GLY A 217 6.21 -7.15 -24.26
N ALA A 218 6.59 -7.82 -23.16
CA ALA A 218 7.85 -8.60 -23.07
C ALA A 218 7.70 -10.05 -23.56
N SER A 219 6.61 -10.39 -24.26
CA SER A 219 6.44 -11.70 -24.89
C SER A 219 7.23 -11.76 -26.21
N GLN A 220 8.33 -12.50 -26.20
CA GLN A 220 8.71 -13.39 -27.30
C GLN A 220 8.15 -14.77 -27.03
#